data_AF-A0A351FY82-F1
#
_entry.id   AF-A0A351FY82-F1
#
_cell.length_a   1.000
_cell.length_b   1.000
_cell.length_c   1.000
_cell.angle_alpha   90.00
_cell.angle_beta   90.00
_cell.angle_gamma   90.00
#
_symmetry.space_group_name_H-M   'P 1'
#
loop_
_entity.id
_entity.type
_entity.pdbx_description
1 polymer ?
#
loop_
_entity_poly.entity_id
_entity_poly.type
_entity_poly.pdbx_seq_one_letter_code
_entity_poly.pdbx_strand_id
1 'polypeptide(L)'
;MLRELGKQDRLLWRGTPVAKPATPSKKREPVRLRANAVRNARGMLVMGDKRSQGTGWGHVCAPIPTAAGNRLVIPLMSGNVFVIQTDAKVFDERAVLAINDLGPLGQSFTRASITVSGNRWYAHTIRELIAIGEVK
;
A
#
# COMPACT_ATOMS: atom_id res chain seq x y z
N MET A 1 4.40 -5.74 -6.89
CA MET A 1 3.16 -6.23 -7.54
C MET A 1 2.08 -5.19 -7.33
N LEU A 2 1.32 -4.84 -8.37
CA LEU A 2 0.14 -3.99 -8.29
C LEU A 2 -1.09 -4.88 -8.49
N ARG A 3 -1.86 -5.05 -7.42
CA ARG A 3 -3.18 -5.69 -7.44
C ARG A 3 -4.25 -4.60 -7.43
N GLU A 4 -5.22 -4.70 -8.35
CA GLU A 4 -6.40 -3.85 -8.44
C GLU A 4 -7.64 -4.76 -8.48
N LEU A 5 -8.71 -4.39 -7.78
CA LEU A 5 -9.94 -5.19 -7.72
C LEU A 5 -10.49 -5.45 -9.13
N GLY A 6 -10.72 -6.72 -9.46
CA GLY A 6 -11.26 -7.14 -10.75
C GLY A 6 -10.27 -7.12 -11.93
N LYS A 7 -8.98 -6.88 -11.68
CA LYS A 7 -7.93 -6.92 -12.73
C LYS A 7 -6.87 -7.97 -12.40
N GLN A 8 -6.22 -8.50 -13.43
CA GLN A 8 -5.04 -9.34 -13.24
C GLN A 8 -3.92 -8.57 -12.54
N ASP A 9 -3.22 -9.27 -11.64
CA ASP A 9 -2.06 -8.73 -10.95
C ASP A 9 -0.97 -8.33 -11.94
N ARG A 10 -0.43 -7.12 -11.78
CA ARG A 10 0.67 -6.63 -12.59
C ARG A 10 1.96 -6.63 -11.78
N LEU A 11 2.96 -7.40 -12.21
CA LEU A 11 4.29 -7.29 -11.65
C LEU A 11 4.91 -5.94 -12.05
N LEU A 12 5.22 -5.12 -11.04
CA LEU A 12 6.01 -3.90 -11.20
C LEU A 12 7.39 -4.19 -10.59
N TRP A 13 8.29 -4.78 -11.38
CA TRP A 13 9.65 -5.12 -10.99
C TRP A 13 10.66 -4.57 -12.00
N ARG A 14 11.78 -4.00 -11.55
CA ARG A 14 12.92 -3.68 -12.42
C ARG A 14 13.70 -4.97 -12.63
N GLY A 15 13.55 -5.62 -13.79
CA GLY A 15 14.28 -6.86 -14.06
C GLY A 15 14.39 -7.32 -15.50
N THR A 16 13.61 -6.80 -16.45
CA THR A 16 13.88 -7.09 -17.87
C THR A 16 15.12 -6.32 -18.29
N PRO A 17 16.19 -6.95 -18.81
CA PRO A 17 17.32 -6.25 -19.39
C PRO A 17 16.82 -5.61 -20.69
N VAL A 18 16.32 -4.37 -20.60
CA VAL A 18 16.13 -3.55 -21.80
C VAL A 18 17.51 -3.04 -22.16
N ALA A 19 18.00 -3.41 -23.34
CA ALA A 19 19.29 -2.97 -23.88
C ALA A 19 19.54 -1.49 -23.52
N LYS A 20 20.72 -1.18 -22.98
CA LYS A 20 21.10 0.20 -22.69
C LYS A 20 21.01 0.99 -24.02
N PRO A 21 20.13 1.99 -24.14
CA PRO A 21 20.15 2.84 -25.32
C PRO A 21 21.48 3.59 -25.34
N ALA A 22 22.06 3.72 -26.53
CA ALA A 22 23.39 4.28 -26.78
C ALA A 22 23.55 5.78 -26.43
N THR A 23 22.52 6.41 -25.88
CA THR A 23 22.51 7.82 -25.46
C THR A 23 22.00 7.95 -24.02
N PRO A 24 22.57 8.88 -23.21
CA PRO A 24 22.09 9.16 -21.87
C PRO A 24 20.71 9.84 -21.96
N SER A 25 19.68 9.02 -22.15
CA SER A 25 18.30 9.47 -22.15
C SER A 25 17.95 10.04 -20.77
N LYS A 26 17.32 11.22 -20.79
CA LYS A 26 16.72 11.95 -19.66
C LYS A 26 16.34 11.01 -18.52
N LYS A 27 16.90 11.26 -17.32
CA LYS A 27 16.65 10.56 -16.04
C LYS A 27 15.42 9.64 -16.13
N ARG A 28 15.65 8.34 -16.39
CA ARG A 28 14.59 7.33 -16.41
C ARG A 28 13.77 7.50 -15.13
N GLU A 29 12.52 7.93 -15.25
CA GLU A 29 11.64 7.94 -14.09
C GLU A 29 11.62 6.51 -13.55
N PRO A 30 12.03 6.28 -12.29
CA PRO A 30 11.88 4.95 -11.72
C PRO A 30 10.41 4.56 -11.84
N VAL A 31 10.10 3.26 -11.93
CA VAL A 31 8.73 2.79 -11.82
C VAL A 31 8.24 3.24 -10.45
N ARG A 32 7.61 4.42 -10.39
CA ARG A 32 7.04 4.96 -9.17
C ARG A 32 5.69 4.29 -9.05
N LEU A 33 5.50 3.53 -7.97
CA LEU A 33 4.14 3.29 -7.48
C LEU A 33 3.39 4.63 -7.52
N ARG A 34 2.11 4.61 -7.90
CA ARG A 34 1.33 5.83 -8.11
C ARG A 34 1.43 6.75 -6.89
N ALA A 35 1.71 8.02 -7.14
CA ALA A 35 1.76 9.07 -6.12
C ALA A 35 0.39 9.29 -5.47
N ASN A 36 0.40 9.76 -4.22
CA ASN A 36 -0.84 10.01 -3.48
C ASN A 36 -1.53 11.29 -3.97
N ALA A 37 -2.80 11.15 -4.34
CA ALA A 37 -3.65 12.27 -4.72
C ALA A 37 -4.03 13.15 -3.54
N VAL A 38 -3.98 12.60 -2.31
CA VAL A 38 -4.28 13.30 -1.04
C VAL A 38 -5.57 14.12 -1.08
N ARG A 39 -6.60 13.57 -1.74
CA ARG A 39 -7.94 14.13 -1.80
C ARG A 39 -8.88 13.30 -0.93
N ASN A 40 -9.68 13.97 -0.10
CA ASN A 40 -10.68 13.30 0.71
C ASN A 40 -11.92 12.90 -0.11
N ALA A 41 -12.91 12.29 0.54
CA ALA A 41 -14.16 11.87 -0.10
C ALA A 41 -14.93 13.01 -0.79
N ARG A 42 -14.77 14.26 -0.34
CA ARG A 42 -15.38 15.46 -0.93
C ARG A 42 -14.55 16.06 -2.08
N GLY A 43 -13.47 15.38 -2.51
CA GLY A 43 -12.58 15.85 -3.57
C GLY A 43 -11.62 16.97 -3.15
N MET A 44 -11.66 17.41 -1.89
CA MET A 44 -10.82 18.48 -1.38
C MET A 44 -9.39 17.98 -1.19
N LEU A 45 -8.41 18.79 -1.57
CA LEU A 45 -7.00 18.52 -1.30
C LEU A 45 -6.74 18.67 0.20
N VAL A 46 -6.32 17.59 0.87
CA VAL A 46 -6.00 17.58 2.30
C VAL A 46 -4.53 17.25 2.46
N MET A 47 -3.69 18.26 2.25
CA MET A 47 -2.24 18.12 2.26
C MET A 47 -1.61 19.36 2.88
N GLY A 48 -0.75 19.15 3.89
CA GLY A 48 0.10 20.18 4.47
C GLY A 48 1.58 20.02 4.11
N ASP A 49 2.03 18.80 3.80
CA ASP A 49 3.43 18.50 3.46
C ASP A 49 3.52 17.77 2.12
N LYS A 50 4.38 18.26 1.21
CA LYS A 50 4.56 17.71 -0.14
C LYS A 50 4.95 16.23 -0.14
N ARG A 51 5.61 15.75 0.92
CA ARG A 51 6.01 14.35 1.06
C ARG A 51 4.79 13.41 1.16
N SER A 52 3.63 13.92 1.59
CA SER A 52 2.37 13.15 1.61
C SER A 52 1.92 12.71 0.21
N GLN A 53 2.36 13.39 -0.85
CA GLN A 53 2.13 13.04 -2.25
C GLN A 53 3.11 11.99 -2.80
N GLY A 54 4.00 11.46 -1.95
CA GLY A 54 4.91 10.38 -2.33
C GLY A 54 4.20 9.05 -2.58
N THR A 55 5.01 8.00 -2.77
CA THR A 55 4.54 6.64 -3.03
C THR A 55 4.28 5.83 -1.76
N GLY A 56 4.47 6.45 -0.59
CA GLY A 56 4.50 5.79 0.71
C GLY A 56 5.85 5.22 1.13
N TRP A 57 6.85 5.20 0.23
CA TRP A 57 8.23 4.81 0.54
C TRP A 57 9.13 6.04 0.73
N GLY A 58 9.99 6.03 1.75
CA GLY A 58 10.95 7.10 2.03
C GLY A 58 10.68 7.86 3.34
N HIS A 59 11.16 9.11 3.44
CA HIS A 59 11.19 9.90 4.67
C HIS A 59 9.81 10.48 5.05
N VAL A 60 8.88 9.61 5.44
CA VAL A 60 7.54 9.96 5.94
C VAL A 60 7.14 8.98 7.04
N CYS A 61 6.38 9.45 8.03
CA CYS A 61 5.81 8.61 9.08
C CYS A 61 4.94 7.51 8.43
N ALA A 62 5.42 6.28 8.45
CA ALA A 62 4.62 5.11 8.10
C ALA A 62 3.67 4.81 9.27
N PRO A 63 2.42 4.40 9.00
CA PRO A 63 1.57 3.90 10.06
C PRO A 63 2.20 2.66 10.71
N ILE A 64 1.96 2.47 12.01
CA ILE A 64 2.53 1.36 12.77
C ILE A 64 1.89 0.05 12.27
N PRO A 65 2.66 -0.99 11.92
CA PRO A 65 2.13 -2.31 11.60
C PRO A 65 1.31 -2.88 12.76
N THR A 66 0.27 -3.65 12.43
CA THR A 66 -0.65 -4.20 13.44
C THR A 66 -0.73 -5.71 13.29
N ALA A 67 -0.49 -6.43 14.39
CA ALA A 67 -0.61 -7.88 14.46
C ALA A 67 -1.84 -8.28 15.29
N ALA A 68 -2.63 -9.21 14.77
CA ALA A 68 -3.69 -9.88 15.53
C ALA A 68 -4.04 -11.22 14.85
N GLY A 69 -4.35 -12.23 15.67
CA GLY A 69 -4.48 -13.61 15.18
C GLY A 69 -3.18 -14.06 14.51
N ASN A 70 -3.28 -14.69 13.34
CA ASN A 70 -2.11 -15.11 12.55
C ASN A 70 -1.71 -14.13 11.44
N ARG A 71 -2.08 -12.86 11.57
CA ARG A 71 -1.88 -11.83 10.54
C ARG A 71 -1.12 -10.63 11.07
N LEU A 72 -0.13 -10.20 10.29
CA LEU A 72 0.54 -8.91 10.39
C LEU A 72 0.13 -8.03 9.22
N VAL A 73 -0.49 -6.89 9.51
CA VAL A 73 -0.94 -5.93 8.51
C VAL A 73 -0.02 -4.72 8.49
N ILE A 74 0.57 -4.45 7.33
CA ILE A 74 1.56 -3.38 7.11
C ILE A 74 0.97 -2.36 6.13
N PRO A 75 0.30 -1.31 6.62
CA PRO A 75 -0.18 -0.25 5.76
C PRO A 75 0.95 0.71 5.38
N LEU A 76 0.97 1.11 4.11
CA LEU A 76 1.76 2.21 3.60
C LEU A 76 0.88 3.43 3.38
N MET A 77 1.50 4.61 3.44
CA MET A 77 0.78 5.86 3.32
C MET A 77 0.03 6.02 1.98
N SER A 78 0.45 5.30 0.94
CA SER A 78 -0.21 5.32 -0.36
C SER A 78 -1.49 4.49 -0.49
N GLY A 79 -1.90 3.85 0.60
CA GLY A 79 -3.01 2.90 0.60
C GLY A 79 -2.59 1.50 0.16
N ASN A 80 -1.32 1.29 -0.16
CA ASN A 80 -0.78 -0.06 -0.34
C ASN A 80 -0.69 -0.73 1.03
N VAL A 81 -1.27 -1.92 1.16
CA VAL A 81 -1.28 -2.67 2.41
C VAL A 81 -0.80 -4.08 2.12
N PHE A 82 0.13 -4.57 2.95
CA PHE A 82 0.55 -5.97 2.93
C PHE A 82 -0.08 -6.70 4.10
N VAL A 83 -0.58 -7.90 3.85
CA VAL A 83 -1.03 -8.83 4.89
C VAL A 83 -0.11 -10.03 4.85
N ILE A 84 0.55 -10.29 5.98
CA ILE A 84 1.56 -11.33 6.12
C ILE A 84 1.05 -12.36 7.12
N GLN A 85 1.18 -13.64 6.76
CA GLN A 85 0.94 -14.76 7.65
C GLN A 85 2.10 -14.88 8.65
N THR A 86 1.81 -14.74 9.94
CA THR A 86 2.85 -14.68 10.99
C THR A 86 3.28 -16.05 11.50
N ASP A 87 2.43 -17.07 11.31
CA ASP A 87 2.67 -18.45 11.74
C ASP A 87 3.16 -19.36 10.59
N ALA A 88 3.59 -18.76 9.47
CA ALA A 88 4.11 -19.51 8.34
C ALA A 88 5.40 -20.24 8.73
N LYS A 89 5.44 -21.56 8.54
CA LYS A 89 6.62 -22.40 8.84
C LYS A 89 7.86 -22.01 8.03
N VAL A 90 7.64 -21.52 6.81
CA VAL A 90 8.67 -21.00 5.91
C VAL A 90 8.23 -19.60 5.51
N PHE A 91 9.13 -18.63 5.68
CA PHE A 91 8.85 -17.24 5.32
C PHE A 91 9.29 -16.96 3.88
N ASP A 92 8.42 -17.28 2.94
CA ASP A 92 8.58 -17.06 1.49
C ASP A 92 7.41 -16.24 0.91
N GLU A 93 7.31 -16.13 -0.43
CA GLU A 93 6.25 -15.36 -1.09
C GLU A 93 4.83 -15.85 -0.75
N ARG A 94 4.67 -17.08 -0.28
CA ARG A 94 3.39 -17.68 0.09
C ARG A 94 2.91 -17.18 1.44
N ALA A 95 3.80 -16.64 2.27
CA ALA A 95 3.43 -15.96 3.51
C ALA A 95 2.74 -14.60 3.25
N VAL A 96 2.76 -14.07 2.02
CA VAL A 96 2.04 -12.86 1.65
C VAL A 96 0.59 -13.21 1.29
N LEU A 97 -0.32 -13.00 2.25
CA LEU A 97 -1.73 -13.33 2.10
C LEU A 97 -2.48 -12.36 1.19
N ALA A 98 -2.15 -11.07 1.24
CA ALA A 98 -2.79 -10.05 0.42
C ALA A 98 -1.91 -8.82 0.21
N ILE A 99 -2.15 -8.12 -0.91
CA ILE A 99 -1.57 -6.82 -1.23
C ILE A 99 -2.71 -5.92 -1.76
N ASN A 100 -2.80 -4.66 -1.28
CA ASN A 100 -3.68 -3.59 -1.77
C ASN A 100 -5.20 -3.81 -1.64
N ASP A 101 -5.75 -3.81 -0.42
CA ASP A 101 -7.20 -4.00 -0.24
C ASP A 101 -7.93 -2.87 0.50
N LEU A 102 -7.37 -1.65 0.51
CA LEU A 102 -8.06 -0.47 1.06
C LEU A 102 -8.62 0.47 -0.02
N GLY A 103 -8.58 0.03 -1.29
CA GLY A 103 -8.98 0.80 -2.46
C GLY A 103 -7.81 1.17 -3.39
N PRO A 104 -8.06 1.97 -4.44
CA PRO A 104 -7.07 2.22 -5.49
C PRO A 104 -5.79 2.89 -4.97
N LEU A 105 -4.63 2.40 -5.43
CA LEU A 105 -3.32 2.96 -5.10
C LEU A 105 -3.29 4.47 -5.36
N GLY A 106 -2.80 5.24 -4.37
CA GLY A 106 -2.72 6.69 -4.42
C GLY A 106 -4.04 7.41 -4.13
N GLN A 107 -5.15 6.69 -3.94
CA GLN A 107 -6.46 7.25 -3.58
C GLN A 107 -6.91 6.87 -2.16
N SER A 108 -6.35 5.80 -1.61
CA SER A 108 -6.64 5.33 -0.25
C SER A 108 -5.55 5.71 0.74
N PHE A 109 -5.11 6.98 0.70
CA PHE A 109 -4.08 7.48 1.61
C PHE A 109 -4.45 7.15 3.06
N THR A 110 -3.50 6.61 3.83
CA THR A 110 -3.69 6.34 5.25
C THR A 110 -2.48 6.78 6.07
N ARG A 111 -2.72 7.39 7.23
CA ARG A 111 -1.67 7.64 8.24
C ARG A 111 -1.98 6.93 9.55
N ALA A 112 -3.16 6.34 9.65
CA ALA A 112 -3.58 5.61 10.83
C ALA A 112 -3.17 4.14 10.69
N SER A 113 -2.78 3.54 11.81
CA SER A 113 -2.65 2.09 11.90
C SER A 113 -4.02 1.44 11.71
N ILE A 114 -4.00 0.21 11.20
CA ILE A 114 -5.18 -0.64 11.20
C ILE A 114 -5.49 -0.98 12.66
N THR A 115 -6.75 -0.92 13.06
CA THR A 115 -7.16 -1.19 14.45
C THR A 115 -8.04 -2.42 14.51
N VAL A 116 -7.96 -3.17 15.59
CA VAL A 116 -8.84 -4.31 15.86
C VAL A 116 -9.80 -3.94 16.98
N SER A 117 -11.09 -4.24 16.79
CA SER A 117 -12.10 -4.11 17.84
C SER A 117 -13.05 -5.31 17.77
N GLY A 118 -13.19 -6.01 18.91
CA GLY A 118 -13.84 -7.32 18.95
C GLY A 118 -13.17 -8.29 17.99
N ASN A 119 -13.96 -8.94 17.13
CA ASN A 119 -13.46 -9.88 16.14
C ASN A 119 -13.25 -9.25 14.75
N ARG A 120 -13.08 -7.93 14.62
CA ARG A 120 -13.01 -7.25 13.31
C ARG A 120 -11.86 -6.26 13.21
N TRP A 121 -11.31 -6.16 12.01
CA TRP A 121 -10.31 -5.15 11.65
C TRP A 121 -10.98 -3.89 11.10
N TYR A 122 -10.36 -2.74 11.31
CA TYR A 122 -10.84 -1.46 10.83
C TYR A 122 -9.68 -0.64 10.26
N ALA A 123 -9.90 0.00 9.12
CA ALA A 123 -8.95 0.95 8.53
C ALA A 123 -9.59 2.30 8.31
N HIS A 124 -8.86 3.36 8.65
CA HIS A 124 -9.24 4.71 8.30
C HIS A 124 -8.36 5.19 7.13
N THR A 125 -8.98 5.44 5.99
CA THR A 125 -8.34 6.09 4.83
C THR A 125 -8.76 7.56 4.77
N ILE A 126 -8.12 8.33 3.89
CA ILE A 126 -8.48 9.72 3.62
C ILE A 126 -9.91 9.89 3.09
N ARG A 127 -10.53 8.81 2.61
CA ARG A 127 -11.88 8.81 2.04
C ARG A 127 -12.91 8.25 3.01
N GLU A 128 -12.57 7.21 3.77
CA GLU A 128 -13.57 6.38 4.44
C GLU A 128 -13.01 5.59 5.62
N LEU A 129 -13.91 5.16 6.50
CA LEU A 129 -13.66 4.15 7.53
C LEU A 129 -14.17 2.80 7.01
N ILE A 130 -13.29 1.80 6.94
CA ILE A 130 -13.56 0.49 6.36
C ILE A 130 -13.54 -0.55 7.47
N ALA A 131 -14.54 -1.43 7.53
CA ALA A 131 -14.50 -2.66 8.32
C ALA A 131 -13.99 -3.82 7.45
N ILE A 132 -12.90 -4.47 7.87
CA ILE A 132 -12.11 -5.40 7.06
C ILE A 132 -12.24 -6.80 7.65
N GLY A 133 -13.37 -7.44 7.36
CA GLY A 133 -13.64 -8.83 7.71
C GLY A 133 -13.39 -9.17 9.19
N GLU A 134 -13.19 -10.45 9.45
CA GLU A 134 -12.96 -10.98 10.79
C GLU A 134 -11.49 -11.32 11.05
N VAL A 135 -11.08 -11.20 12.31
CA VAL A 135 -9.77 -11.69 12.78
C VAL A 135 -9.80 -13.21 12.69
N LYS A 136 -8.76 -13.78 12.08
CA LYS A 136 -8.54 -15.23 12.01
C LYS A 136 -7.25 -15.56 12.72
#